data_AF-A0A076H085-F1
#
_entry.id   AF-A0A076H085-F1
#
_cell.length_a   1.000
_cell.length_b   1.000
_cell.length_c   1.000
_cell.angle_alpha   90.00
_cell.angle_beta   90.00
_cell.angle_gamma   90.00
#
_symmetry.space_group_name_H-M   'P 1'
#
loop_
_entity.id
_entity.type
_entity.pdbx_description
1 polymer ?
#
loop_
_entity_poly.entity_id
_entity_poly.type
_entity_poly.pdbx_seq_one_letter_code
_entity_poly.pdbx_strand_id
1 'polypeptide(L)'
;MTRTTWLGLILLLSGCGLEQPRFGLDAAVSASVQNLNQTQTERQEQGPSQGTVQTVATSASALPQPRLPGQDGPTSELLEAGDLRLTTRRTERILPDGNRQWSVELHSGTRLLARWMAVSGIAQRQDADRLWSPGNAAPLPAGRYSLGQPEPWGEDLWLDLQPRFETSRSALGIHHCYPGTGCICIPSRAEIDALAAWVRQANLQTLLVVN
;
A
#
# COMPACT_ATOMS: atom_id res chain seq x y z
N MET A 1 -40.34 -57.93 30.37
CA MET A 1 -39.11 -58.01 29.57
C MET A 1 -38.23 -56.83 29.92
N THR A 2 -37.09 -57.11 30.54
CA THR A 2 -36.14 -56.19 31.19
C THR A 2 -34.93 -55.93 30.27
N ARG A 3 -34.49 -54.67 30.13
CA ARG A 3 -33.14 -54.23 29.74
C ARG A 3 -32.95 -52.83 30.36
N THR A 4 -32.15 -52.58 31.39
CA THR A 4 -30.70 -52.75 31.61
C THR A 4 -29.85 -51.77 30.78
N THR A 5 -29.51 -50.66 31.46
CA THR A 5 -28.25 -49.88 31.56
C THR A 5 -27.32 -49.75 30.34
N TRP A 6 -26.72 -48.56 30.16
CA TRP A 6 -25.27 -48.31 30.32
C TRP A 6 -24.97 -46.79 30.37
N LEU A 7 -24.46 -46.32 31.50
CA LEU A 7 -23.70 -45.06 31.62
C LEU A 7 -22.29 -45.31 31.08
N GLY A 8 -21.78 -44.39 30.26
CA GLY A 8 -20.39 -44.34 29.80
C GLY A 8 -19.69 -43.10 30.35
N LEU A 9 -18.91 -43.33 31.40
CA LEU A 9 -17.97 -42.42 32.05
C LEU A 9 -16.69 -42.31 31.20
N ILE A 10 -16.18 -41.10 30.93
CA ILE A 10 -14.79 -40.90 30.47
C ILE A 10 -14.11 -39.89 31.39
N LEU A 11 -13.07 -40.39 32.07
CA LEU A 11 -12.14 -39.66 32.92
C LEU A 11 -10.97 -39.10 32.10
N LEU A 12 -10.60 -37.85 32.43
CA LEU A 12 -9.26 -37.27 32.60
C LEU A 12 -8.09 -37.72 31.70
N LEU A 13 -7.48 -36.73 31.02
CA LEU A 13 -6.03 -36.61 30.93
C LEU A 13 -5.60 -35.14 31.05
N SER A 14 -4.82 -34.86 32.09
CA SER A 14 -4.00 -33.66 32.28
C SER A 14 -2.84 -33.64 31.29
N GLY A 15 -2.39 -32.44 30.88
CA GLY A 15 -1.19 -32.31 30.06
C GLY A 15 -0.69 -30.88 29.93
N CYS A 16 0.33 -30.57 30.73
CA CYS A 16 1.47 -29.68 30.50
C CYS A 16 1.26 -28.21 30.08
N GLY A 17 1.91 -27.34 30.85
CA GLY A 17 2.00 -25.92 30.60
C GLY A 17 2.82 -25.57 29.36
N LEU A 18 2.58 -24.35 28.89
CA LEU A 18 3.39 -23.69 27.89
C LEU A 18 3.65 -22.28 28.38
N GLU A 19 4.94 -22.02 28.59
CA GLU A 19 5.55 -20.77 29.00
C GLU A 19 5.09 -19.58 28.14
N GLN A 20 4.80 -18.48 28.83
CA GLN A 20 4.65 -17.16 28.22
C GLN A 20 6.05 -16.58 27.95
N PRO A 21 6.37 -16.12 26.73
CA PRO A 21 7.60 -15.39 26.50
C PRO A 21 7.50 -13.98 27.11
N ARG A 22 8.36 -13.71 28.09
CA ARG A 22 8.67 -12.37 28.58
C ARG A 22 9.40 -11.60 27.47
N PHE A 23 8.72 -10.65 26.83
CA PHE A 23 9.39 -9.65 26.01
C PHE A 23 9.99 -8.59 26.92
N GLY A 24 11.33 -8.56 26.97
CA GLY A 24 12.10 -7.50 27.60
C GLY A 24 11.91 -6.19 26.85
N LEU A 25 11.54 -5.14 27.59
CA LEU A 25 11.72 -3.76 27.17
C LEU A 25 13.19 -3.41 27.40
N ASP A 26 13.94 -3.14 26.34
CA ASP A 26 15.17 -2.34 26.40
C ASP A 26 15.46 -1.78 24.99
N ALA A 27 15.15 -0.50 24.78
CA ALA A 27 15.83 0.40 23.84
C ALA A 27 15.15 1.79 23.86
N ALA A 28 15.46 2.60 24.88
CA ALA A 28 15.26 4.05 24.81
C ALA A 28 16.58 4.70 24.39
N VAL A 29 16.72 4.95 23.08
CA VAL A 29 17.76 5.83 22.54
C VAL A 29 17.26 7.27 22.72
N SER A 30 17.78 7.95 23.73
CA SER A 30 17.50 9.36 23.99
C SER A 30 18.49 10.22 23.18
N ALA A 31 18.02 10.78 22.07
CA ALA A 31 18.75 11.76 21.28
C ALA A 31 18.59 13.15 21.93
N SER A 32 19.67 13.64 22.55
CA SER A 32 19.80 15.05 22.94
C SER A 32 20.68 15.75 21.90
N VAL A 33 20.07 16.52 20.99
CA VAL A 33 20.78 17.53 20.20
C VAL A 33 20.25 18.87 20.66
N GLN A 34 21.01 19.51 21.54
CA GLN A 34 20.74 20.85 22.01
C GLN A 34 21.09 21.85 20.90
N ASN A 35 20.12 22.74 20.71
CA ASN A 35 20.11 23.90 19.86
C ASN A 35 21.18 24.90 20.33
N LEU A 36 22.19 25.18 19.50
CA LEU A 36 23.11 26.31 19.71
C LEU A 36 22.99 27.23 18.50
N ASN A 37 22.17 28.27 18.65
CA ASN A 37 22.09 29.37 17.69
C ASN A 37 21.96 30.69 18.47
N GLN A 38 23.10 31.38 18.64
CA GLN A 38 23.31 32.78 19.07
C GLN A 38 24.84 32.89 19.28
N THR A 39 25.64 33.81 18.70
CA THR A 39 25.56 35.28 18.55
C THR A 39 26.70 35.67 17.56
N GLN A 40 26.47 36.43 16.47
CA GLN A 40 26.86 37.87 16.29
C GLN A 40 28.25 38.24 16.86
N THR A 41 29.22 38.89 16.21
CA THR A 41 29.24 40.03 15.25
C THR A 41 30.71 40.31 14.84
N GLU A 42 30.92 41.12 13.78
CA GLU A 42 32.15 41.84 13.35
C GLU A 42 33.19 41.14 12.43
N ARG A 43 33.16 41.46 11.13
CA ARG A 43 34.01 42.52 10.54
C ARG A 43 33.61 42.82 9.08
N GLN A 44 33.53 44.12 8.78
CA GLN A 44 33.33 44.69 7.45
C GLN A 44 34.53 44.47 6.54
N GLU A 45 34.30 44.32 5.24
CA GLU A 45 35.04 45.02 4.18
C GLU A 45 34.20 45.08 2.89
N GLN A 46 34.15 46.26 2.29
CA GLN A 46 33.35 46.62 1.11
C GLN A 46 34.15 46.41 -0.19
N GLY A 47 33.48 45.98 -1.27
CA GLY A 47 33.98 46.02 -2.65
C GLY A 47 32.88 45.69 -3.68
N PRO A 48 32.80 46.35 -4.85
CA PRO A 48 31.55 46.52 -5.58
C PRO A 48 31.32 45.56 -6.77
N SER A 49 30.04 45.45 -7.14
CA SER A 49 29.49 45.15 -8.47
C SER A 49 29.95 43.88 -9.20
N GLN A 50 29.07 42.88 -9.32
CA GLN A 50 28.77 42.18 -10.59
C GLN A 50 27.31 41.69 -10.57
N GLY A 51 26.56 42.05 -11.60
CA GLY A 51 25.18 41.65 -11.78
C GLY A 51 25.09 40.17 -12.15
N THR A 52 24.25 39.44 -11.42
CA THR A 52 23.79 38.11 -11.82
C THR A 52 22.31 38.23 -12.18
N VAL A 53 22.04 38.16 -13.48
CA VAL A 53 20.69 37.99 -14.02
C VAL A 53 20.12 36.70 -13.41
N GLN A 54 19.13 36.83 -12.52
CA GLN A 54 18.31 35.71 -12.11
C GLN A 54 17.54 35.22 -13.33
N THR A 55 18.05 34.16 -13.96
CA THR A 55 17.25 33.37 -14.88
C THR A 55 16.27 32.59 -14.01
N VAL A 56 15.11 33.19 -13.76
CA VAL A 56 13.97 32.50 -13.17
C VAL A 56 13.52 31.51 -14.23
N ALA A 57 13.99 30.27 -14.12
CA ALA A 57 13.44 29.17 -14.88
C ALA A 57 11.96 29.06 -14.49
N THR A 58 11.10 29.62 -15.33
CA THR A 58 9.66 29.51 -15.20
C THR A 58 9.32 28.05 -15.46
N SER A 59 9.18 27.27 -14.38
CA SER A 59 8.59 25.94 -14.45
C SER A 59 7.21 26.09 -15.04
N ALA A 60 7.05 25.68 -16.30
CA ALA A 60 5.76 25.60 -16.95
C ALA A 60 4.91 24.59 -16.16
N SER A 61 4.00 25.08 -15.32
CA SER A 61 2.97 24.26 -14.70
C SER A 61 2.18 23.58 -15.81
N ALA A 62 2.31 22.26 -15.90
CA ALA A 62 1.42 21.45 -16.71
C ALA A 62 -0.02 21.73 -16.24
N LEU A 63 -0.93 21.98 -17.19
CA LEU A 63 -2.36 22.13 -16.89
C LEU A 63 -2.84 20.93 -16.05
N PRO A 64 -3.68 21.13 -15.03
CA PRO A 64 -4.25 20.03 -14.27
C PRO A 64 -4.91 19.06 -15.23
N GLN A 65 -4.47 17.80 -15.25
CA GLN A 65 -5.17 16.79 -16.04
C GLN A 65 -6.58 16.65 -15.46
N PRO A 66 -7.62 16.59 -16.31
CA PRO A 66 -8.98 16.43 -15.83
C PRO A 66 -9.08 15.15 -15.00
N ARG A 67 -9.63 15.28 -13.79
CA ARG A 67 -9.85 14.13 -12.91
C ARG A 67 -10.78 13.13 -13.60
N LEU A 68 -10.44 11.85 -13.44
CA LEU A 68 -11.27 10.76 -13.95
C LEU A 68 -12.60 10.70 -13.16
N PRO A 69 -13.71 10.30 -13.79
CA PRO A 69 -15.05 10.45 -13.20
C PRO A 69 -15.25 9.66 -11.90
N GLY A 70 -14.56 8.53 -11.73
CA GLY A 70 -14.61 7.71 -10.52
C GLY A 70 -13.41 7.90 -9.57
N GLN A 71 -12.58 8.93 -9.78
CA GLN A 71 -11.34 9.11 -9.05
C GLN A 71 -11.55 9.24 -7.54
N ASP A 72 -12.59 9.97 -7.15
CA ASP A 72 -12.90 10.29 -5.75
C ASP A 72 -13.86 9.26 -5.11
N GLY A 73 -14.22 8.19 -5.85
CA GLY A 73 -15.11 7.12 -5.39
C GLY A 73 -16.28 6.85 -6.35
N PRO A 74 -17.13 5.86 -6.02
CA PRO A 74 -18.30 5.52 -6.82
C PRO A 74 -19.41 6.55 -6.71
N THR A 75 -20.17 6.69 -7.80
CA THR A 75 -21.50 7.34 -7.83
C THR A 75 -22.51 6.34 -8.33
N SER A 76 -23.81 6.57 -8.10
CA SER A 76 -24.87 5.69 -8.59
C SER A 76 -24.79 5.46 -10.11
N GLU A 77 -24.56 6.53 -10.89
CA GLU A 77 -24.39 6.45 -12.35
C GLU A 77 -23.20 5.56 -12.74
N LEU A 78 -22.08 5.68 -12.04
CA LEU A 78 -20.88 4.90 -12.39
C LEU A 78 -20.98 3.44 -11.94
N LEU A 79 -21.74 3.14 -10.88
CA LEU A 79 -22.02 1.77 -10.45
C LEU A 79 -22.91 1.02 -11.44
N GLU A 80 -23.82 1.73 -12.11
CA GLU A 80 -24.68 1.17 -13.16
C GLU A 80 -23.95 0.95 -14.49
N ALA A 81 -22.72 1.48 -14.63
CA ALA A 81 -21.95 1.46 -15.88
C ALA A 81 -21.42 0.07 -16.30
N GLY A 82 -21.78 -1.03 -15.62
CA GLY A 82 -21.55 -2.41 -16.10
C GLY A 82 -20.31 -3.11 -15.55
N ASP A 83 -19.62 -3.89 -16.40
CA ASP A 83 -18.51 -4.80 -16.03
C ASP A 83 -17.27 -4.05 -15.53
N LEU A 84 -17.19 -3.90 -14.20
CA LEU A 84 -16.11 -3.22 -13.51
C LEU A 84 -14.92 -4.15 -13.28
N ARG A 85 -13.75 -3.71 -13.72
CA ARG A 85 -12.50 -4.46 -13.59
C ARG A 85 -11.41 -3.63 -12.92
N LEU A 86 -10.83 -4.19 -11.86
CA LEU A 86 -9.65 -3.64 -11.21
C LEU A 86 -8.38 -4.29 -11.77
N THR A 87 -7.43 -3.46 -12.17
CA THR A 87 -6.09 -3.87 -12.61
C THR A 87 -5.04 -3.07 -11.87
N THR A 88 -3.87 -3.64 -11.65
CA THR A 88 -2.68 -2.89 -11.24
C THR A 88 -1.53 -3.18 -12.17
N ARG A 89 -0.69 -2.19 -12.44
CA ARG A 89 0.46 -2.35 -13.33
C ARG A 89 1.61 -1.44 -12.95
N ARG A 90 2.81 -1.89 -13.29
CA ARG A 90 4.02 -1.06 -13.26
C ARG A 90 3.89 0.05 -14.30
N THR A 91 4.44 1.22 -13.99
CA THR A 91 4.58 2.32 -14.97
C THR A 91 6.06 2.58 -15.23
N GLU A 92 6.40 3.24 -16.33
CA GLU A 92 7.78 3.65 -16.60
C GLU A 92 8.29 4.76 -15.67
N ARG A 93 7.38 5.43 -14.95
CA ARG A 93 7.73 6.55 -14.07
C ARG A 93 8.50 6.08 -12.83
N ILE A 94 9.58 6.80 -12.55
CA ILE A 94 10.35 6.72 -11.30
C ILE A 94 9.98 7.93 -10.45
N LEU A 95 9.73 7.70 -9.16
CA LEU A 95 9.51 8.74 -8.17
C LEU A 95 10.85 9.36 -7.73
N PRO A 96 10.87 10.57 -7.15
CA PRO A 96 12.11 11.26 -6.78
C PRO A 96 13.06 10.50 -5.85
N ASP A 97 12.53 9.55 -5.07
CA ASP A 97 13.29 8.70 -4.14
C ASP A 97 13.78 7.38 -4.78
N GLY A 98 13.59 7.22 -6.10
CA GLY A 98 13.99 6.05 -6.86
C GLY A 98 12.96 4.91 -6.89
N ASN A 99 11.87 4.99 -6.12
CA ASN A 99 10.83 3.97 -6.18
C ASN A 99 10.09 4.01 -7.53
N ARG A 100 9.73 2.82 -8.03
CA ARG A 100 8.95 2.67 -9.25
C ARG A 100 7.49 3.01 -8.96
N GLN A 101 6.89 3.88 -9.77
CA GLN A 101 5.46 4.14 -9.68
C GLN A 101 4.67 2.97 -10.30
N TRP A 102 3.63 2.57 -9.59
CA TRP A 102 2.57 1.66 -10.01
C TRP A 102 1.26 2.44 -10.18
N SER A 103 0.29 1.82 -10.84
CA SER A 103 -1.06 2.38 -10.96
C SER A 103 -2.09 1.30 -10.71
N VAL A 104 -3.02 1.57 -9.80
CA VAL A 104 -4.26 0.80 -9.64
C VAL A 104 -5.32 1.49 -10.48
N GLU A 105 -5.91 0.77 -11.42
CA GLU A 105 -6.82 1.31 -12.42
C GLU A 105 -8.16 0.57 -12.35
N LEU A 106 -9.24 1.34 -12.30
CA LEU A 106 -10.61 0.84 -12.42
C LEU A 106 -11.13 1.11 -13.82
N HIS A 107 -11.61 0.08 -14.49
CA HIS A 107 -12.22 0.17 -15.81
C HIS A 107 -13.68 -0.27 -15.78
N SER A 108 -14.51 0.32 -16.63
CA SER A 108 -15.76 -0.29 -17.11
C SER A 108 -15.57 -0.58 -18.60
N GLY A 109 -15.52 -1.87 -18.97
CA GLY A 109 -15.11 -2.28 -20.31
C GLY A 109 -13.74 -1.68 -20.71
N THR A 110 -13.74 -0.84 -21.75
CA THR A 110 -12.53 -0.13 -22.23
C THR A 110 -12.36 1.27 -21.62
N ARG A 111 -13.37 1.78 -20.90
CA ARG A 111 -13.35 3.12 -20.31
C ARG A 111 -12.62 3.09 -18.97
N LEU A 112 -11.59 3.92 -18.82
CA LEU A 112 -10.94 4.16 -17.54
C LEU A 112 -11.81 5.07 -16.66
N LEU A 113 -12.19 4.58 -15.48
CA LEU A 113 -13.02 5.32 -14.52
C LEU A 113 -12.20 5.97 -13.42
N ALA A 114 -11.12 5.33 -12.97
CA ALA A 114 -10.24 5.85 -11.93
C ALA A 114 -8.82 5.30 -12.09
N ARG A 115 -7.83 6.07 -11.63
CA ARG A 115 -6.42 5.66 -11.58
C ARG A 115 -5.78 6.24 -10.33
N TRP A 116 -5.40 5.38 -9.40
CA TRP A 116 -4.72 5.76 -8.17
C TRP A 116 -3.23 5.46 -8.27
N MET A 117 -2.41 6.36 -7.74
CA MET A 117 -0.97 6.16 -7.71
C MET A 117 -0.65 5.12 -6.63
N ALA A 118 0.21 4.16 -6.97
CA ALA A 118 0.67 3.16 -6.03
C ALA A 118 2.19 2.98 -6.11
N VAL A 119 2.73 2.29 -5.12
CA VAL A 119 4.07 1.69 -5.16
C VAL A 119 4.01 0.24 -4.72
N SER A 120 4.86 -0.60 -5.32
CA SER A 120 4.99 -2.00 -4.94
C SER A 120 6.41 -2.47 -5.16
N GLY A 121 6.96 -3.11 -4.14
CA GLY A 121 8.38 -3.43 -4.03
C GLY A 121 9.26 -2.18 -3.88
N ILE A 122 10.40 -2.33 -3.23
CA ILE A 122 11.38 -1.24 -3.11
C ILE A 122 12.19 -1.08 -4.41
N ALA A 123 12.79 0.09 -4.60
CA ALA A 123 13.58 0.42 -5.80
C ALA A 123 14.61 -0.66 -6.19
N GLN A 124 15.34 -1.21 -5.23
CA GLN A 124 16.42 -2.19 -5.44
C GLN A 124 15.92 -3.61 -5.73
N ARG A 125 14.60 -3.86 -5.61
CA ARG A 125 14.01 -5.20 -5.70
C ARG A 125 12.95 -5.32 -6.79
N GLN A 126 12.86 -4.34 -7.68
CA GLN A 126 11.88 -4.33 -8.76
C GLN A 126 11.97 -5.57 -9.66
N ASP A 127 13.18 -6.12 -9.85
CA ASP A 127 13.42 -7.27 -10.72
C ASP A 127 13.84 -8.54 -9.94
N ALA A 128 13.70 -8.52 -8.61
CA ALA A 128 13.91 -9.71 -7.78
C ALA A 128 12.80 -10.75 -8.02
N ASP A 129 13.03 -12.00 -7.62
CA ASP A 129 12.03 -13.07 -7.72
C ASP A 129 10.72 -12.68 -7.01
N ARG A 130 9.62 -12.67 -7.75
CA ARG A 130 8.31 -12.26 -7.25
C ARG A 130 7.48 -13.44 -6.79
N LEU A 131 7.81 -14.67 -7.21
CA LEU A 131 6.93 -15.84 -7.05
C LEU A 131 7.31 -16.73 -5.88
N TRP A 132 8.60 -16.94 -5.62
CA TRP A 132 9.04 -18.04 -4.75
C TRP A 132 9.78 -17.59 -3.50
N SER A 133 10.18 -16.33 -3.44
CA SER A 133 10.95 -15.74 -2.37
C SER A 133 10.09 -14.79 -1.52
N PRO A 134 9.43 -15.26 -0.45
CA PRO A 134 8.68 -14.40 0.46
C PRO A 134 9.60 -13.43 1.21
N GLY A 135 9.08 -12.27 1.62
CA GLY A 135 9.81 -11.30 2.44
C GLY A 135 10.98 -10.59 1.76
N ASN A 136 11.19 -10.76 0.45
CA ASN A 136 12.33 -10.18 -0.27
C ASN A 136 12.13 -8.74 -0.77
N ALA A 137 11.02 -8.09 -0.38
CA ALA A 137 10.59 -6.76 -0.79
C ALA A 137 10.43 -6.55 -2.31
N ALA A 138 10.30 -7.63 -3.09
CA ALA A 138 9.93 -7.56 -4.50
C ALA A 138 8.43 -7.22 -4.68
N PRO A 139 8.04 -6.56 -5.79
CA PRO A 139 6.63 -6.28 -6.10
C PRO A 139 5.79 -7.56 -6.21
N LEU A 140 4.46 -7.46 -6.09
CA LEU A 140 3.55 -8.62 -6.21
C LEU A 140 3.77 -9.38 -7.52
N PRO A 141 3.77 -10.72 -7.58
CA PRO A 141 3.84 -11.43 -8.86
C PRO A 141 2.66 -11.08 -9.79
N ALA A 142 2.87 -11.17 -11.10
CA ALA A 142 1.78 -11.01 -12.07
C ALA A 142 0.78 -12.15 -11.94
N GLY A 143 -0.50 -11.84 -12.16
CA GLY A 143 -1.56 -12.84 -12.13
C GLY A 143 -2.85 -12.31 -11.55
N ARG A 144 -3.85 -13.20 -11.48
CA ARG A 144 -5.15 -12.91 -10.89
C ARG A 144 -5.11 -13.17 -9.39
N TYR A 145 -5.74 -12.28 -8.65
CA TYR A 145 -5.91 -12.37 -7.21
C TYR A 145 -7.40 -12.34 -6.86
N SER A 146 -7.79 -13.10 -5.85
CA SER A 146 -9.00 -12.78 -5.10
C SER A 146 -8.74 -11.50 -4.31
N LEU A 147 -9.70 -10.58 -4.32
CA LEU A 147 -9.66 -9.32 -3.59
C LEU A 147 -10.66 -9.40 -2.43
N GLY A 148 -10.16 -9.24 -1.21
CA GLY A 148 -10.97 -9.14 -0.01
C GLY A 148 -11.73 -7.81 0.06
N GLN A 149 -12.82 -7.81 0.83
CA GLN A 149 -13.52 -6.57 1.17
C GLN A 149 -12.60 -5.68 2.05
N PRO A 150 -12.76 -4.35 2.02
CA PRO A 150 -11.93 -3.47 2.84
C PRO A 150 -12.29 -3.62 4.31
N GLU A 151 -11.30 -3.98 5.12
CA GLU A 151 -11.40 -4.22 6.56
C GLU A 151 -10.60 -3.16 7.35
N PRO A 152 -11.04 -2.80 8.58
CA PRO A 152 -10.26 -1.92 9.44
C PRO A 152 -8.90 -2.55 9.81
N TRP A 153 -7.84 -1.75 9.76
CA TRP A 153 -6.50 -2.14 10.20
C TRP A 153 -5.84 -0.99 10.96
N GLY A 154 -6.05 -0.97 12.28
CA GLY A 154 -5.68 0.18 13.11
C GLY A 154 -6.48 1.43 12.70
N GLU A 155 -5.77 2.51 12.38
CA GLU A 155 -6.37 3.75 11.84
C GLU A 155 -6.56 3.71 10.31
N ASP A 156 -6.18 2.61 9.66
CA ASP A 156 -6.18 2.45 8.21
C ASP A 156 -7.09 1.32 7.74
N LEU A 157 -6.98 0.97 6.45
CA LEU A 157 -7.73 -0.10 5.80
C LEU A 157 -6.78 -1.15 5.23
N TRP A 158 -7.21 -2.41 5.31
CA TRP A 158 -6.58 -3.54 4.65
C TRP A 158 -7.55 -4.14 3.61
N LEU A 159 -7.05 -4.36 2.41
CA LEU A 159 -7.72 -5.16 1.39
C LEU A 159 -6.85 -6.37 1.09
N ASP A 160 -7.32 -7.55 1.51
CA ASP A 160 -6.57 -8.80 1.33
C ASP A 160 -6.42 -9.18 -0.16
N LEU A 161 -5.26 -9.70 -0.54
CA LEU A 161 -4.98 -10.21 -1.87
C LEU A 161 -4.49 -11.65 -1.80
N GLN A 162 -5.36 -12.60 -2.18
CA GLN A 162 -5.01 -14.01 -2.25
C GLN A 162 -4.68 -14.41 -3.70
N PRO A 163 -3.44 -14.86 -3.99
CA PRO A 163 -3.08 -15.37 -5.32
C PRO A 163 -4.01 -16.49 -5.79
N ARG A 164 -4.43 -16.44 -7.06
CA ARG A 164 -5.19 -17.52 -7.73
C ARG A 164 -4.31 -18.46 -8.56
N PHE A 165 -3.02 -18.48 -8.26
CA PHE A 165 -1.99 -19.25 -8.94
C PHE A 165 -0.98 -19.76 -7.90
N GLU A 166 -0.14 -20.71 -8.29
CA GLU A 166 0.87 -21.28 -7.38
C GLU A 166 1.98 -20.26 -7.11
N THR A 167 2.21 -20.00 -5.82
CA THR A 167 3.26 -19.13 -5.33
C THR A 167 3.48 -19.42 -3.84
N SER A 168 4.68 -19.19 -3.33
CA SER A 168 4.96 -19.22 -1.89
C SER A 168 4.66 -17.88 -1.20
N ARG A 169 4.23 -16.86 -1.95
CA ARG A 169 3.89 -15.54 -1.42
C ARG A 169 2.55 -15.59 -0.70
N SER A 170 2.50 -14.96 0.47
CA SER A 170 1.32 -14.82 1.31
C SER A 170 1.31 -13.45 2.00
N ALA A 171 0.24 -13.17 2.77
CA ALA A 171 0.06 -11.89 3.48
C ALA A 171 0.21 -10.68 2.56
N LEU A 172 -0.38 -10.76 1.37
CA LEU A 172 -0.36 -9.70 0.37
C LEU A 172 -1.64 -8.90 0.48
N GLY A 173 -1.56 -7.58 0.24
CA GLY A 173 -2.74 -6.74 0.26
C GLY A 173 -2.54 -5.39 -0.40
N ILE A 174 -3.60 -4.59 -0.35
CA ILE A 174 -3.61 -3.16 -0.66
C ILE A 174 -3.90 -2.40 0.62
N HIS A 175 -3.07 -1.40 0.93
CA HIS A 175 -3.30 -0.51 2.07
C HIS A 175 -2.56 0.81 1.86
N HIS A 176 -2.79 1.77 2.76
CA HIS A 176 -2.00 2.98 2.79
C HIS A 176 -0.66 2.75 3.50
N CYS A 177 0.41 3.06 2.78
CA CYS A 177 1.80 2.89 3.19
C CYS A 177 2.74 3.58 2.21
N TYR A 178 3.98 3.79 2.64
CA TYR A 178 5.10 4.16 1.78
C TYR A 178 6.43 3.93 2.54
N PRO A 179 7.46 3.30 1.95
CA PRO A 179 7.50 2.67 0.62
C PRO A 179 6.79 1.31 0.59
N GLY A 180 6.56 0.75 -0.60
CA GLY A 180 5.93 -0.56 -0.75
C GLY A 180 6.91 -1.72 -0.60
N THR A 181 6.83 -2.49 0.48
CA THR A 181 7.66 -3.68 0.73
C THR A 181 6.99 -4.98 0.29
N GLY A 182 6.39 -4.96 -0.90
CA GLY A 182 5.82 -6.15 -1.55
C GLY A 182 4.28 -6.25 -1.53
N CYS A 183 3.59 -5.38 -0.78
CA CYS A 183 2.17 -5.08 -0.95
C CYS A 183 1.96 -4.01 -2.06
N ILE A 184 0.70 -3.71 -2.38
CA ILE A 184 0.34 -2.51 -3.15
C ILE A 184 0.08 -1.39 -2.16
N CYS A 185 0.98 -0.42 -2.11
CA CYS A 185 0.83 0.76 -1.27
C CYS A 185 0.19 1.90 -2.06
N ILE A 186 -0.91 2.47 -1.55
CA ILE A 186 -1.48 3.72 -2.05
C ILE A 186 -1.15 4.83 -1.05
N PRO A 187 -0.22 5.75 -1.35
CA PRO A 187 0.27 6.71 -0.35
C PRO A 187 -0.71 7.82 0.03
N SER A 188 -1.76 8.02 -0.76
CA SER A 188 -2.79 9.01 -0.46
C SER A 188 -3.94 8.36 0.31
N ARG A 189 -4.23 8.86 1.51
CA ARG A 189 -5.35 8.40 2.34
C ARG A 189 -6.69 8.54 1.59
N ALA A 190 -6.92 9.68 0.95
CA ALA A 190 -8.14 9.91 0.18
C ALA A 190 -8.29 8.93 -1.00
N GLU A 191 -7.18 8.53 -1.63
CA GLU A 191 -7.20 7.58 -2.75
C GLU A 191 -7.46 6.14 -2.29
N ILE A 192 -6.89 5.70 -1.16
CA ILE A 192 -7.21 4.36 -0.63
C ILE A 192 -8.66 4.30 -0.14
N ASP A 193 -9.19 5.38 0.44
CA ASP A 193 -10.58 5.46 0.87
C ASP A 193 -11.54 5.41 -0.35
N ALA A 194 -11.20 6.09 -1.45
CA ALA A 194 -11.94 6.03 -2.71
C ALA A 194 -11.92 4.63 -3.33
N LEU A 195 -10.75 3.97 -3.37
CA LEU A 195 -10.63 2.58 -3.82
C LEU A 195 -11.46 1.64 -2.94
N ALA A 196 -11.38 1.77 -1.62
CA ALA A 196 -12.15 0.95 -0.70
C ALA A 196 -13.66 1.14 -0.89
N ALA A 197 -14.12 2.37 -1.13
CA ALA A 197 -15.51 2.65 -1.45
C ALA A 197 -15.96 1.92 -2.73
N TRP A 198 -15.13 1.92 -3.78
CA TRP A 198 -15.39 1.16 -5.00
C TRP A 198 -15.47 -0.34 -4.75
N VAL A 199 -14.49 -0.92 -4.06
CA VAL A 199 -14.45 -2.36 -3.78
C VAL A 199 -15.68 -2.79 -3.00
N ARG A 200 -16.12 -1.98 -2.02
CA ARG A 200 -17.29 -2.25 -1.20
C ARG A 200 -18.59 -2.11 -1.97
N GLN A 201 -18.81 -0.99 -2.64
CA GLN A 201 -20.11 -0.68 -3.25
C GLN A 201 -20.35 -1.44 -4.55
N ALA A 202 -19.30 -1.66 -5.36
CA ALA A 202 -19.39 -2.47 -6.57
C ALA A 202 -19.15 -3.98 -6.31
N ASN A 203 -18.90 -4.37 -5.05
CA ASN A 203 -18.55 -5.74 -4.67
C ASN A 203 -17.45 -6.32 -5.58
N LEU A 204 -16.35 -5.58 -5.75
CA LEU A 204 -15.21 -6.04 -6.56
C LEU A 204 -14.49 -7.15 -5.81
N GLN A 205 -14.38 -8.32 -6.44
CA GLN A 205 -13.80 -9.52 -5.81
C GLN A 205 -12.49 -9.98 -6.44
N THR A 206 -12.02 -9.27 -7.47
CA THR A 206 -10.78 -9.64 -8.16
C THR A 206 -9.92 -8.43 -8.47
N LEU A 207 -8.61 -8.66 -8.41
CA LEU A 207 -7.60 -7.77 -8.95
C LEU A 207 -6.76 -8.55 -9.95
N LEU A 208 -6.47 -7.94 -11.09
CA LEU A 208 -5.47 -8.45 -12.03
C LEU A 208 -4.18 -7.62 -11.93
N VAL A 209 -3.08 -8.26 -11.52
CA VAL A 209 -1.74 -7.68 -11.59
C VAL A 209 -1.17 -7.93 -12.98
N VAL A 210 -0.99 -6.85 -13.74
CA VAL A 210 -0.45 -6.86 -15.11
C VAL A 210 1.03 -6.51 -15.05
N ASN A 211 1.85 -7.28 -15.77
CA ASN A 211 3.22 -6.91 -16.16
C ASN A 211 3.40 -7.18 -17.64
#